data_AF-A0A0M8TL46-F1
#
_entry.id   AF-A0A0M8TL46-F1
#
_cell.length_a   1.000
_cell.length_b   1.000
_cell.length_c   1.000
_cell.angle_alpha   90.00
_cell.angle_beta   90.00
_cell.angle_gamma   90.00
#
_symmetry.space_group_name_H-M   'P 1'
#
loop_
_entity.id
_entity.type
_entity.pdbx_description
1 polymer ?
#
loop_
_entity_poly.entity_id
_entity_poly.type
_entity_poly.pdbx_seq_one_letter_code
_entity_poly.pdbx_strand_id
1 'polypeptide(L)'
;MSPRASPLRRGFLNVREAAEYLGLSPATLYVWRHRRQGPPSFRMGRSGRVMYRIETLDEWIREQEQADSRSNTSLNPVNAAPQRRAGYAATA
;
A
#
# COMPACT_ATOMS: atom_id res chain seq x y z
N MET A 1 37.68 -5.68 -7.57
CA MET A 1 36.58 -6.60 -7.94
C MET A 1 36.33 -7.56 -6.80
N SER A 2 35.22 -7.41 -6.09
CA SER A 2 34.69 -8.43 -5.17
C SER A 2 33.43 -9.00 -5.81
N PRO A 3 33.20 -10.33 -5.75
CA PRO A 3 31.97 -10.90 -6.28
C PRO A 3 30.82 -10.40 -5.41
N ARG A 4 29.94 -9.58 -5.99
CA ARG A 4 28.62 -9.33 -5.40
C ARG A 4 27.91 -10.67 -5.44
N ALA A 5 27.84 -11.36 -4.31
CA ALA A 5 26.91 -12.46 -4.14
C ALA A 5 25.54 -11.96 -4.59
N SER A 6 25.01 -12.51 -5.69
CA SER A 6 23.62 -12.27 -6.07
C SER A 6 22.78 -12.68 -4.86
N PRO A 7 22.05 -11.75 -4.21
CA PRO A 7 21.26 -12.13 -3.07
C PRO A 7 20.25 -13.16 -3.57
N LEU A 8 20.25 -14.35 -2.94
CA LEU A 8 19.12 -15.28 -3.01
C LEU A 8 17.85 -14.43 -2.97
N ARG A 9 16.96 -14.55 -3.96
CA ARG A 9 15.75 -13.73 -4.06
C ARG A 9 14.99 -13.83 -2.74
N ARG A 10 15.17 -12.84 -1.87
CA ARG A 10 14.54 -12.84 -0.54
C ARG A 10 13.08 -12.53 -0.77
N GLY A 11 12.20 -13.51 -0.59
CA GLY A 11 10.75 -13.29 -0.70
C GLY A 11 10.19 -12.34 0.36
N PHE A 12 11.00 -12.00 1.38
CA PHE A 12 10.59 -11.16 2.51
C PHE A 12 11.56 -10.02 2.77
N LEU A 13 11.01 -8.87 3.10
CA LEU A 13 11.70 -7.63 3.47
C LEU A 13 11.39 -7.27 4.92
N ASN A 14 12.38 -6.78 5.65
CA ASN A 14 12.13 -6.13 6.94
C ASN A 14 11.56 -4.70 6.75
N VAL A 15 11.19 -4.01 7.83
CA VAL A 15 10.59 -2.66 7.76
C VAL A 15 11.45 -1.66 7.00
N ARG A 16 12.78 -1.69 7.15
CA ARG A 16 13.68 -0.75 6.46
C ARG A 16 13.75 -1.06 4.97
N GLU A 17 13.94 -2.34 4.62
CA GLU A 17 13.96 -2.78 3.22
C GLU A 17 12.61 -2.52 2.53
N ALA A 18 11.48 -2.74 3.21
CA ALA A 18 10.15 -2.47 2.66
C ALA A 18 9.89 -0.97 2.48
N ALA A 19 10.37 -0.12 3.41
CA ALA A 19 10.28 1.32 3.24
C ALA A 19 11.11 1.80 2.05
N GLU A 20 12.34 1.29 1.89
CA GLU A 20 13.19 1.55 0.72
C GLU A 20 12.53 1.07 -0.57
N TYR A 21 11.93 -0.13 -0.57
CA TYR A 21 11.20 -0.70 -1.71
C TYR A 21 10.05 0.20 -2.17
N LEU A 22 9.32 0.79 -1.21
CA LEU A 22 8.19 1.69 -1.48
C LEU A 22 8.61 3.14 -1.73
N GLY A 23 9.90 3.48 -1.62
CA GLY A 23 10.38 4.87 -1.69
C GLY A 23 9.92 5.75 -0.53
N LEU A 24 9.67 5.16 0.65
CA LEU A 24 9.19 5.83 1.86
C LEU A 24 10.26 5.85 2.96
N SER A 25 10.05 6.71 3.96
CA SER A 25 10.86 6.64 5.19
C SER A 25 10.39 5.47 6.07
N PRO A 26 11.30 4.78 6.82
CA PRO A 26 10.89 3.77 7.79
C PRO A 26 9.92 4.32 8.84
N ALA A 27 10.06 5.60 9.23
CA ALA A 27 9.17 6.28 10.17
C ALA A 27 7.73 6.35 9.64
N THR A 28 7.55 6.68 8.35
CA THR A 28 6.25 6.66 7.68
C THR A 28 5.63 5.27 7.75
N LEU A 29 6.41 4.23 7.45
CA LEU A 29 5.91 2.85 7.47
C LEU A 29 5.54 2.42 8.91
N TYR A 30 6.29 2.85 9.93
CA TYR A 30 5.92 2.63 11.33
C TYR A 30 4.57 3.28 11.68
N VAL A 31 4.36 4.54 11.29
CA VAL A 31 3.11 5.26 11.52
C VAL A 31 1.93 4.55 10.84
N TRP A 32 2.11 4.13 9.59
CA TRP A 32 1.10 3.38 8.86
C TRP A 32 0.72 2.08 9.57
N ARG A 33 1.70 1.27 9.97
CA ARG A 33 1.46 0.04 10.73
C ARG A 33 0.70 0.29 12.03
N HIS A 34 1.10 1.31 12.79
CA HIS A 34 0.43 1.68 14.04
C HIS A 34 -1.03 2.06 13.80
N ARG A 35 -1.31 2.77 12.71
CA ARG A 35 -2.66 3.16 12.29
C ARG A 35 -3.42 2.08 11.53
N ARG A 36 -2.86 0.87 11.41
CA ARG A 36 -3.40 -0.25 10.59
C ARG A 36 -3.68 0.15 9.14
N GLN A 37 -2.82 1.00 8.59
CA GLN A 37 -2.81 1.43 7.20
C GLN A 37 -1.57 0.86 6.49
N GLY A 38 -1.60 0.91 5.16
CA GLY A 38 -0.50 0.48 4.31
C GLY A 38 -0.45 -1.03 4.07
N PRO A 39 0.67 -1.53 3.53
CA PRO A 39 0.74 -2.90 3.07
C PRO A 39 0.70 -3.92 4.22
N PRO A 40 0.11 -5.11 3.98
CA PRO A 40 0.08 -6.17 4.96
C PRO A 40 1.49 -6.56 5.44
N SER A 41 1.60 -6.81 6.74
CA SER A 41 2.83 -7.29 7.38
C SER A 41 2.52 -8.25 8.50
N PHE A 42 3.49 -9.08 8.85
CA PHE A 42 3.32 -10.08 9.90
C PHE A 42 4.59 -10.20 10.76
N ARG A 43 4.46 -10.83 11.92
CA ARG A 43 5.61 -11.14 12.79
C ARG A 43 6.15 -12.51 12.41
N MET A 44 7.44 -12.58 12.07
CA MET A 44 8.13 -13.81 11.67
C MET A 44 9.09 -14.29 12.77
N GLY A 45 9.00 -15.58 13.09
CA GLY A 45 9.90 -16.27 14.02
C GLY A 45 9.68 -15.92 15.51
N ARG A 46 10.44 -16.59 16.37
CA ARG A 46 10.34 -16.46 17.84
C ARG A 46 10.61 -15.05 18.36
N SER A 47 11.47 -14.29 17.66
CA SER A 47 11.76 -12.90 17.98
C SER A 47 10.68 -11.91 17.52
N GLY A 48 9.65 -12.37 16.80
CA GLY A 48 8.52 -11.55 16.38
C GLY A 48 8.89 -10.40 15.43
N ARG A 49 9.94 -10.57 14.62
CA ARG A 49 10.40 -9.52 13.70
C ARG A 49 9.33 -9.21 12.67
N VAL A 50 9.08 -7.94 12.43
CA VAL A 50 8.12 -7.50 11.41
C VAL A 50 8.70 -7.70 10.02
N MET A 51 8.00 -8.47 9.20
CA MET A 51 8.37 -8.76 7.82
C MET A 51 7.22 -8.47 6.87
N TYR A 52 7.58 -8.19 5.63
CA TYR A 52 6.72 -7.96 4.48
C TYR A 52 7.06 -8.98 3.41
N ARG A 53 6.06 -9.60 2.78
CA ARG A 53 6.28 -10.43 1.59
C ARG A 53 6.30 -9.52 0.36
N ILE A 54 7.26 -9.71 -0.55
CA ILE A 54 7.39 -8.86 -1.74
C ILE A 54 6.11 -8.92 -2.59
N GLU A 55 5.60 -10.12 -2.87
CA GLU A 55 4.37 -10.28 -3.66
C GLU A 55 3.18 -9.52 -3.06
N THR A 56 3.06 -9.51 -1.73
CA THR A 56 2.00 -8.76 -1.04
C THR A 56 2.23 -7.25 -1.06
N LEU A 57 3.48 -6.79 -1.10
CA LEU A 57 3.79 -5.37 -1.34
C LEU A 57 3.35 -4.98 -2.76
N ASP A 58 3.64 -5.81 -3.76
CA ASP A 58 3.25 -5.57 -5.16
C ASP A 58 1.74 -5.56 -5.35
N GLU A 59 1.03 -6.50 -4.74
CA GLU A 59 -0.43 -6.54 -4.71
C GLU A 59 -1.01 -5.26 -4.09
N TRP A 60 -0.47 -4.85 -2.94
CA TRP A 60 -0.94 -3.62 -2.28
C TRP A 60 -0.70 -2.37 -3.12
N ILE A 61 0.44 -2.25 -3.82
CA ILE A 61 0.70 -1.14 -4.74
C ILE A 61 -0.38 -1.09 -5.83
N ARG A 62 -0.69 -2.23 -6.46
CA ARG A 62 -1.74 -2.32 -7.49
C ARG A 62 -3.11 -1.93 -6.94
N GLU A 63 -3.44 -2.34 -5.73
CA GLU A 63 -4.68 -1.94 -5.06
C GLU A 63 -4.74 -0.42 -4.84
N GLN A 64 -3.62 0.22 -4.44
CA GLN A 64 -3.55 1.68 -4.31
C GLN A 64 -3.75 2.38 -5.66
N GLU A 65 -3.12 1.89 -6.72
CA GLU A 65 -3.28 2.44 -8.08
C GLU A 65 -4.73 2.33 -8.57
N GLN A 66 -5.40 1.21 -8.30
CA GLN A 66 -6.81 1.03 -8.68
C GLN A 66 -7.77 1.88 -7.85
N ALA A 67 -7.44 2.15 -6.58
CA ALA A 67 -8.28 2.99 -5.73
C ALA A 67 -8.12 4.49 -6.03
N ASP A 68 -6.96 4.93 -6.53
CA ASP A 68 -6.72 6.33 -6.87
C ASP A 68 -7.41 6.71 -8.19
N SER A 69 -8.40 7.61 -8.12
CA SER A 69 -9.19 8.04 -9.27
C SER A 69 -8.39 8.74 -10.37
N ARG A 70 -7.18 9.23 -10.07
CA ARG A 70 -6.27 9.78 -11.08
C ARG A 70 -5.63 8.68 -11.92
N SER A 71 -5.42 7.52 -11.33
CA SER A 71 -4.78 6.36 -11.95
C SER A 71 -5.81 5.36 -12.49
N ASN A 72 -7.03 5.36 -11.95
CA ASN A 72 -8.15 4.53 -12.41
C ASN A 72 -9.19 5.33 -13.21
N THR A 73 -9.25 5.12 -14.53
CA THR A 73 -10.18 5.80 -15.45
C THR A 73 -11.66 5.57 -15.11
N SER A 74 -12.00 4.41 -14.50
CA SER A 74 -13.37 4.08 -14.11
C SER A 74 -13.87 4.88 -12.90
N LEU A 75 -12.95 5.37 -12.05
CA LEU A 75 -13.25 6.20 -10.88
C LEU A 75 -13.03 7.69 -11.15
N ASN A 76 -12.64 8.06 -12.37
CA ASN A 76 -12.37 9.44 -12.72
C ASN A 76 -13.67 10.26 -12.63
N PRO A 77 -13.72 11.31 -11.77
CA PRO A 77 -14.94 12.09 -11.56
C PRO A 77 -15.48 12.76 -12.82
N VAL A 78 -14.67 12.94 -13.87
CA VAL A 78 -15.13 13.47 -15.17
C VAL A 78 -16.00 12.48 -15.95
N ASN A 79 -15.85 11.18 -15.70
CA ASN A 79 -16.61 10.10 -16.34
C ASN A 79 -17.83 9.68 -15.51
N ALA A 80 -17.93 10.14 -14.26
CA ALA A 80 -19.04 9.77 -13.39
C ALA A 80 -20.34 10.45 -13.83
N ALA A 81 -21.40 9.66 -14.00
CA ALA A 81 -22.72 10.21 -14.32
C ALA A 81 -23.16 11.21 -13.24
N PRO A 82 -23.72 12.39 -13.61
CA PRO A 82 -24.13 13.40 -12.63
C PRO A 82 -25.13 12.81 -11.64
N GLN A 83 -24.73 12.65 -10.39
CA GLN A 83 -25.63 12.24 -9.32
C GLN A 83 -26.57 13.40 -9.02
N ARG A 84 -27.78 13.39 -9.61
CA ARG A 84 -28.84 14.32 -9.23
C ARG A 84 -29.14 14.09 -7.75
N ARG A 85 -28.78 15.05 -6.90
CA ARG A 85 -29.19 15.07 -5.49
C ARG A 85 -30.72 15.03 -5.46
N ALA A 86 -31.28 13.86 -5.16
CA ALA A 86 -32.71 13.69 -5.00
C ALA A 86 -33.13 14.36 -3.69
N GLY A 87 -33.71 15.56 -3.84
CA GLY A 87 -34.82 16.06 -3.04
C GLY A 87 -34.60 16.25 -1.54
N TYR A 88 -34.27 17.47 -1.14
CA TYR A 88 -34.77 18.02 0.13
C TYR A 88 -36.29 18.21 -0.03
N ALA A 89 -37.10 17.38 0.63
CA ALA A 89 -38.54 17.63 0.74
C ALA A 89 -38.74 18.73 1.79
N ALA A 90 -38.99 19.95 1.35
CA ALA A 90 -39.43 21.03 2.23
C ALA A 90 -40.86 20.72 2.69
N THR A 91 -41.03 20.33 3.96
CA THR A 91 -42.33 20.26 4.61
C THR A 91 -42.77 21.68 4.99
N ALA A 92 -43.88 22.12 4.43
CA ALA A 92 -44.60 23.35 4.81
C ALA A 92 -45.52 23.10 6.00
#